data_AF-A0A1X6MPW6-F1
#
_entry.id   AF-A0A1X6MPW6-F1
#
_cell.length_a   1.000
_cell.length_b   1.000
_cell.length_c   1.000
_cell.angle_alpha   90.00
_cell.angle_beta   90.00
_cell.angle_gamma   90.00
#
_symmetry.space_group_name_H-M   'P 1'
#
loop_
_entity.id
_entity.type
_entity.pdbx_description
1 polymer ?
#
loop_
_entity_poly.entity_id
_entity_poly.type
_entity_poly.pdbx_seq_one_letter_code
_entity_poly.pdbx_strand_id
1 'polypeptide(L)'
;HYFYNLVDPSQVHLYGRPPNATNDTLWQKAIRENPDPSCLVPVIANGFDDLQQRVEAQTQQAAAHQEKLKELSTRITALTRQHQLSNAPRLQRAAALQTQLTHRVLKVVQHLHLLIPAVRSSAIRPEEEALRAALEDVDQEIRRPGGIGRMRGKLNELWALVGAVSAARERDHRAGSVEWAVVDEQGLSQLAQILAEEQAGLAHLTKILQRDLKDLAVIEGRTVKEEEPDLLLNSTSSLHGRSRMY
;
A
#
# COMPACT_ATOMS: atom_id res chain seq x y z
N HIS A 1 29.70 36.91 -12.38
CA HIS A 1 28.42 36.24 -12.74
C HIS A 1 27.54 36.23 -11.50
N TYR A 2 26.21 36.29 -11.62
CA TYR A 2 25.31 36.23 -10.46
C TYR A 2 24.76 34.81 -10.29
N PHE A 3 24.75 34.34 -9.06
CA PHE A 3 24.14 33.08 -8.65
C PHE A 3 23.07 33.37 -7.61
N TYR A 4 22.16 32.43 -7.41
CA TYR A 4 21.06 32.57 -6.46
C TYR A 4 21.25 31.56 -5.34
N ASN A 5 21.37 32.05 -4.11
CA ASN A 5 21.46 31.20 -2.93
C ASN A 5 20.10 31.10 -2.26
N LEU A 6 19.75 29.90 -1.80
CA LEU A 6 18.51 29.65 -1.07
C LEU A 6 18.64 30.10 0.39
N VAL A 7 17.66 30.87 0.82
CA VAL A 7 17.56 31.48 2.15
C VAL A 7 16.13 31.24 2.65
N ASP A 8 15.97 31.13 3.97
CA ASP A 8 14.65 31.04 4.57
C ASP A 8 13.81 32.29 4.21
N PRO A 9 12.53 32.15 3.79
CA PRO A 9 11.68 33.27 3.41
C PRO A 9 11.58 34.37 4.46
N SER A 10 11.68 34.01 5.75
CA SER A 10 11.66 34.98 6.84
C SER A 10 12.92 35.83 6.93
N GLN A 11 14.03 35.40 6.34
CA GLN A 11 15.33 36.07 6.45
C GLN A 11 15.74 36.83 5.19
N VAL A 12 15.00 36.68 4.08
CA VAL A 12 15.33 37.31 2.79
C VAL A 12 15.48 38.82 2.90
N HIS A 13 14.67 39.49 3.72
CA HIS A 13 14.73 40.93 3.93
C HIS A 13 16.03 41.43 4.61
N LEU A 14 16.80 40.53 5.25
CA LEU A 14 18.08 40.85 5.89
C LEU A 14 19.22 40.93 4.87
N TYR A 15 19.03 40.39 3.66
CA TYR A 15 20.06 40.34 2.64
C TYR A 15 19.88 41.49 1.64
N GLY A 16 20.84 42.41 1.65
CA GLY A 16 20.91 43.55 0.76
C GLY A 16 22.01 43.43 -0.29
N ARG A 17 22.24 44.53 -1.00
CA ARG A 17 23.33 44.63 -1.98
C ARG A 17 24.69 44.39 -1.30
N PRO A 18 25.48 43.40 -1.76
CA PRO A 18 26.81 43.18 -1.22
C PRO A 18 27.76 44.32 -1.67
N PRO A 19 28.74 44.70 -0.83
CA PRO A 19 29.70 45.78 -1.16
C PRO A 19 30.56 45.46 -2.40
N ASN A 20 30.62 44.18 -2.78
CA ASN A 20 31.41 43.63 -3.87
C ASN A 20 30.74 43.83 -5.25
N ALA A 21 29.50 44.32 -5.29
CA ALA A 21 28.75 44.57 -6.51
C ALA A 21 29.02 45.99 -7.03
N THR A 22 29.99 46.14 -7.93
CA THR A 22 30.42 47.43 -8.52
C THR A 22 29.46 47.98 -9.57
N ASN A 23 28.74 47.12 -10.32
CA ASN A 23 27.81 47.54 -11.38
C ASN A 23 26.34 47.44 -10.93
N ASP A 24 25.69 48.60 -10.75
CA ASP A 24 24.31 48.69 -10.27
C ASP A 24 23.29 48.16 -11.29
N THR A 25 23.55 48.37 -12.59
CA THR A 25 22.69 47.88 -13.67
C THR A 25 22.62 46.35 -13.72
N LEU A 26 23.75 45.69 -13.48
CA LEU A 26 23.81 44.22 -13.45
C LEU A 26 23.18 43.64 -12.19
N TRP A 27 23.27 44.35 -11.06
CA TRP A 27 22.59 43.97 -9.81
C TRP A 27 21.06 44.04 -9.95
N GLN A 28 20.54 45.15 -10.49
CA GLN A 28 19.10 45.30 -10.76
C GLN A 28 18.60 44.25 -11.76
N LYS A 29 19.42 43.91 -12.77
CA LYS A 29 19.12 42.82 -13.71
C LYS A 29 19.02 41.47 -13.01
N ALA A 30 19.96 41.15 -12.11
CA ALA A 30 19.93 39.90 -11.34
C ALA A 30 18.72 39.81 -10.38
N ILE A 31 18.29 40.92 -9.78
CA ILE A 31 17.04 40.92 -8.98
C ILE A 31 15.82 40.64 -9.87
N ARG A 32 15.77 41.25 -11.06
CA ARG A 32 14.65 41.10 -12.01
C ARG A 32 14.56 39.69 -12.61
N GLU A 33 15.72 39.09 -12.88
CA GLU A 33 15.84 37.75 -13.47
C GLU A 33 15.88 36.63 -12.42
N ASN A 34 15.55 36.94 -11.16
CA ASN A 34 15.52 35.96 -10.08
C ASN A 34 14.35 34.98 -10.26
N PRO A 35 14.60 33.66 -10.32
CA PRO A 35 13.54 32.66 -10.53
C PRO A 35 12.56 32.54 -9.35
N ASP A 36 12.97 32.84 -8.12
CA ASP A 36 12.07 32.89 -6.96
C ASP A 36 12.49 33.95 -5.93
N PRO A 37 11.93 35.17 -5.99
CA PRO A 37 12.30 36.25 -5.09
C PRO A 37 11.88 36.03 -3.62
N SER A 38 11.09 35.00 -3.33
CA SER A 38 10.62 34.71 -1.97
C SER A 38 11.64 33.94 -1.13
N CYS A 39 12.55 33.20 -1.77
CA CYS A 39 13.53 32.35 -1.08
C CYS A 39 14.94 32.40 -1.69
N LEU A 40 15.11 33.00 -2.86
CA LEU A 40 16.42 33.10 -3.52
C LEU A 40 16.96 34.52 -3.46
N VAL A 41 18.23 34.64 -3.07
CA VAL A 41 18.94 35.93 -2.99
C VAL A 41 20.10 35.93 -3.99
N PRO A 42 20.25 36.98 -4.82
CA PRO A 42 21.36 37.09 -5.76
C PRO A 42 22.69 37.35 -5.02
N VAL A 43 23.69 36.56 -5.36
CA VAL A 43 25.05 36.65 -4.85
C VAL A 43 26.02 36.72 -6.02
N ILE A 44 26.93 37.68 -5.99
CA ILE A 44 27.94 37.85 -7.03
C ILE A 44 29.09 36.86 -6.81
N ALA A 45 29.61 36.31 -7.91
CA ALA A 45 30.88 35.60 -7.94
C ALA A 45 31.86 36.35 -8.85
N ASN A 46 32.99 36.73 -8.28
CA ASN A 46 34.07 37.50 -8.89
C ASN A 46 35.30 36.60 -9.08
N GLY A 47 35.50 36.09 -10.30
CA GLY A 47 36.67 35.27 -10.65
C GLY A 47 36.52 33.77 -10.34
N PHE A 48 37.62 33.05 -10.46
CA PHE A 48 37.66 31.59 -10.31
C PHE A 48 37.68 31.14 -8.84
N ASP A 49 38.23 31.94 -7.93
CA ASP A 49 38.29 31.61 -6.51
C ASP A 49 36.89 31.50 -5.88
N ASP A 50 35.99 32.43 -6.20
CA ASP A 50 34.59 32.39 -5.77
C ASP A 50 33.82 31.19 -6.37
N LEU A 51 34.17 30.78 -7.60
CA LEU A 51 33.59 29.59 -8.23
C LEU A 51 34.09 28.32 -7.53
N GLN A 52 35.39 28.26 -7.19
CA GLN A 52 35.95 27.13 -6.45
C GLN A 52 35.27 26.99 -5.08
N GLN A 53 35.13 28.06 -4.31
CA GLN A 53 34.43 28.03 -3.01
C GLN A 53 32.99 27.52 -3.15
N ARG A 54 32.29 27.89 -4.23
CA ARG A 54 30.93 27.38 -4.50
C ARG A 54 30.93 25.90 -4.83
N VAL A 55 31.86 25.42 -5.64
CA VAL A 55 31.99 23.98 -5.95
C VAL A 55 32.28 23.18 -4.68
N GLU A 56 33.15 23.69 -3.81
CA GLU A 56 33.45 23.07 -2.52
C GLU A 56 32.20 23.04 -1.62
N ALA A 57 31.47 24.15 -1.50
CA ALA A 57 30.22 24.21 -0.73
C ALA A 57 29.13 23.28 -1.28
N GLN A 58 28.99 23.19 -2.60
CA GLN A 58 28.06 22.26 -3.25
C GLN A 58 28.45 20.80 -3.00
N THR A 59 29.76 20.50 -3.02
CA THR A 59 30.26 19.14 -2.75
C THR A 59 29.99 18.74 -1.30
N GLN A 60 30.20 19.64 -0.35
CA GLN A 60 29.86 19.43 1.07
C GLN A 60 28.35 19.22 1.26
N GLN A 61 27.52 20.05 0.62
CA GLN A 61 26.07 19.94 0.70
C GLN A 61 25.56 18.63 0.06
N ALA A 62 26.13 18.22 -1.08
CA ALA A 62 25.80 16.95 -1.71
C ALA A 62 26.16 15.75 -0.82
N ALA A 63 27.31 15.81 -0.13
CA ALA A 63 27.70 14.79 0.85
C ALA A 63 26.71 14.71 2.02
N ALA A 64 26.32 15.85 2.59
CA ALA A 64 25.32 15.91 3.67
C ALA A 64 23.95 15.36 3.23
N HIS A 65 23.51 15.68 2.01
CA HIS A 65 22.29 15.10 1.44
C HIS A 65 22.39 13.58 1.25
N GLN A 66 23.54 13.08 0.80
CA GLN A 66 23.76 11.65 0.63
C GLN A 66 23.73 10.90 1.97
N GLU A 67 24.26 11.48 3.03
CA GLU A 67 24.14 10.93 4.39
C GLU A 67 22.69 10.89 4.86
N LYS A 68 21.93 11.97 4.65
CA LYS A 68 20.49 12.00 4.97
C LYS A 68 19.69 10.97 4.19
N LEU A 69 19.98 10.76 2.91
CA LEU A 69 19.34 9.71 2.11
C LEU A 69 19.66 8.32 2.63
N LYS A 70 20.91 8.08 3.06
CA LYS A 70 21.29 6.81 3.72
C LYS A 70 20.52 6.62 5.02
N GLU A 71 20.40 7.65 5.86
CA GLU A 71 19.62 7.63 7.10
C GLU A 71 18.12 7.30 6.85
N LEU A 72 17.53 7.93 5.83
CA LEU A 72 16.15 7.65 5.45
C LEU A 72 15.99 6.21 4.94
N SER A 73 16.93 5.73 4.13
CA SER A 73 16.94 4.35 3.64
C SER A 73 17.02 3.33 4.78
N THR A 74 17.91 3.55 5.76
CA THR A 74 18.01 2.67 6.94
C THR A 74 16.75 2.71 7.80
N ARG A 75 16.12 3.88 7.94
CA ARG A 75 14.85 3.99 8.67
C ARG A 75 13.71 3.28 7.96
N ILE A 76 13.59 3.42 6.64
CA ILE A 76 12.56 2.73 5.84
C ILE A 76 12.75 1.21 5.92
N THR A 77 13.99 0.73 5.78
CA THR A 77 14.26 -0.72 5.88
C THR A 77 13.97 -1.27 7.28
N ALA A 78 14.28 -0.51 8.35
CA ALA A 78 13.90 -0.88 9.71
C ALA A 78 12.38 -0.95 9.92
N LEU A 79 11.63 0.03 9.42
CA LEU A 79 10.16 0.04 9.48
C LEU A 79 9.56 -1.13 8.70
N THR A 80 10.03 -1.38 7.49
CA THR A 80 9.59 -2.50 6.66
C THR A 80 9.87 -3.84 7.36
N ARG A 81 11.06 -3.99 7.95
CA ARG A 81 11.42 -5.19 8.72
C ARG A 81 10.50 -5.37 9.94
N GLN A 82 10.23 -4.32 10.70
CA GLN A 82 9.32 -4.37 11.85
C GLN A 82 7.90 -4.75 11.42
N HIS A 83 7.43 -4.20 10.31
CA HIS A 83 6.12 -4.54 9.76
C HIS A 83 6.05 -6.03 9.38
N GLN A 84 7.02 -6.53 8.62
CA GLN A 84 7.05 -7.91 8.15
C GLN A 84 7.24 -8.93 9.27
N LEU A 85 8.14 -8.67 10.23
CA LEU A 85 8.48 -9.64 11.28
C LEU A 85 7.56 -9.56 12.50
N SER A 86 6.92 -8.41 12.75
CA SER A 86 6.09 -8.22 13.95
C SER A 86 4.63 -7.95 13.62
N ASN A 87 4.34 -6.89 12.86
CA ASN A 87 2.96 -6.45 12.70
C ASN A 87 2.13 -7.44 11.87
N ALA A 88 2.65 -7.88 10.72
CA ALA A 88 1.98 -8.85 9.85
C ALA A 88 1.65 -10.18 10.57
N PRO A 89 2.60 -10.88 11.24
CA PRO A 89 2.27 -12.13 11.94
C PRO A 89 1.36 -11.92 13.15
N ARG A 90 1.48 -10.78 13.86
CA ARG A 90 0.55 -10.45 14.96
C ARG A 90 -0.87 -10.25 14.45
N LEU A 91 -1.04 -9.58 13.32
CA LEU A 91 -2.34 -9.40 12.68
C LEU A 91 -2.93 -10.74 12.24
N GLN A 92 -2.15 -11.59 11.59
CA GLN A 92 -2.57 -12.94 11.19
C GLN A 92 -2.98 -13.79 12.41
N ARG A 93 -2.21 -13.72 13.50
CA ARG A 93 -2.55 -14.41 14.76
C ARG A 93 -3.83 -13.86 15.37
N ALA A 94 -4.03 -12.54 15.37
CA ALA A 94 -5.23 -11.91 15.88
C ALA A 94 -6.47 -12.34 15.07
N ALA A 95 -6.39 -12.37 13.74
CA ALA A 95 -7.47 -12.83 12.87
C ALA A 95 -7.81 -14.32 13.09
N ALA A 96 -6.80 -15.17 13.27
CA ALA A 96 -7.00 -16.58 13.60
C ALA A 96 -7.67 -16.75 14.97
N LEU A 97 -7.22 -15.99 15.98
CA LEU A 97 -7.81 -16.00 17.32
C LEU A 97 -9.25 -15.47 17.31
N GLN A 98 -9.53 -14.42 16.54
CA GLN A 98 -10.88 -13.89 16.37
C GLN A 98 -11.80 -14.97 15.82
N THR A 99 -11.41 -15.65 14.74
CA THR A 99 -12.18 -16.77 14.17
C THR A 99 -12.44 -17.86 15.23
N GLN A 100 -11.42 -18.23 16.01
CA GLN A 100 -11.56 -19.24 17.06
C GLN A 100 -12.52 -18.79 18.17
N LEU A 101 -12.40 -17.53 18.62
CA LEU A 101 -13.27 -16.96 19.66
C LEU A 101 -14.70 -16.86 19.17
N THR A 102 -14.93 -16.38 17.95
CA THR A 102 -16.26 -16.33 17.32
C THR A 102 -16.88 -17.71 17.30
N HIS A 103 -16.15 -18.75 16.91
CA HIS A 103 -16.65 -20.12 16.93
C HIS A 103 -16.94 -20.63 18.35
N ARG A 104 -16.12 -20.29 19.35
CA ARG A 104 -16.37 -20.61 20.76
C ARG A 104 -17.62 -19.91 21.29
N VAL A 105 -17.81 -18.64 20.94
CA VAL A 105 -19.00 -17.87 21.30
C VAL A 105 -20.23 -18.49 20.66
N LEU A 106 -20.19 -18.82 19.35
CA LEU A 106 -21.29 -19.51 18.66
C LEU A 106 -21.65 -20.83 19.33
N LYS A 107 -20.67 -21.61 19.79
CA LYS A 107 -20.92 -22.84 20.57
C LYS A 107 -21.63 -22.56 21.89
N VAL A 108 -21.28 -21.50 22.61
CA VAL A 108 -21.98 -21.13 23.85
C VAL A 108 -23.39 -20.67 23.52
N VAL A 109 -23.57 -19.85 22.48
CA VAL A 109 -24.87 -19.37 22.01
C VAL A 109 -25.79 -20.54 21.65
N GLN A 110 -25.27 -21.57 20.96
CA GLN A 110 -26.03 -22.78 20.65
C GLN A 110 -26.61 -23.44 21.91
N HIS A 111 -25.88 -23.41 23.03
CA HIS A 111 -26.28 -24.03 24.30
C HIS A 111 -26.96 -23.04 25.27
N LEU A 112 -27.23 -21.79 24.87
CA LEU A 112 -27.87 -20.80 25.75
C LEU A 112 -29.22 -21.27 26.29
N HIS A 113 -30.01 -21.98 25.47
CA HIS A 113 -31.28 -22.57 25.88
C HIS A 113 -31.15 -23.63 27.00
N LEU A 114 -29.96 -24.24 27.16
CA LEU A 114 -29.66 -25.14 28.28
C LEU A 114 -29.26 -24.36 29.54
N LEU A 115 -28.59 -23.22 29.38
CA LEU A 115 -28.03 -22.43 30.48
C LEU A 115 -29.03 -21.44 31.08
N ILE A 116 -29.94 -20.90 30.26
CA ILE A 116 -30.92 -19.88 30.67
C ILE A 116 -32.34 -20.47 30.59
N PRO A 117 -32.98 -20.78 31.73
CA PRO A 117 -34.33 -21.33 31.77
C PRO A 117 -35.37 -20.48 31.05
N ALA A 118 -35.24 -19.14 31.10
CA ALA A 118 -36.14 -18.21 30.44
C ALA A 118 -36.14 -18.33 28.90
N VAL A 119 -34.99 -18.64 28.30
CA VAL A 119 -34.87 -18.87 26.85
C VAL A 119 -35.52 -20.20 26.47
N ARG A 120 -35.38 -21.23 27.33
CA ARG A 120 -36.01 -22.55 27.12
C ARG A 120 -37.52 -22.51 27.18
N SER A 121 -38.08 -21.72 28.10
CA SER A 121 -39.52 -21.59 28.28
C SER A 121 -40.15 -20.55 27.35
N SER A 122 -39.35 -19.83 26.57
CA SER A 122 -39.86 -18.89 25.57
C SER A 122 -40.43 -19.66 24.39
N ALA A 123 -41.58 -19.22 23.89
CA ALA A 123 -42.05 -19.65 22.58
C ALA A 123 -41.04 -19.20 21.50
N ILE A 124 -40.90 -20.01 20.45
CA ILE A 124 -40.06 -19.70 19.29
C ILE A 124 -40.56 -18.39 18.67
N ARG A 125 -39.65 -17.44 18.50
CA ARG A 125 -39.99 -16.15 17.90
C ARG A 125 -40.04 -16.25 16.38
N PRO A 126 -40.84 -15.42 15.69
CA PRO A 126 -40.88 -15.41 14.23
C PRO A 126 -39.51 -15.11 13.60
N GLU A 127 -38.66 -14.34 14.28
CA GLU A 127 -37.27 -14.08 13.87
C GLU A 127 -36.39 -15.34 13.92
N GLU A 128 -36.59 -16.20 14.92
CA GLU A 128 -35.86 -17.47 15.06
C GLU A 128 -36.31 -18.49 14.01
N GLU A 129 -37.60 -18.51 13.68
CA GLU A 129 -38.16 -19.33 12.60
C GLU A 129 -37.58 -18.90 11.23
N ALA A 130 -37.49 -17.58 10.98
CA ALA A 130 -36.88 -17.05 9.77
C ALA A 130 -35.37 -17.40 9.67
N LEU A 131 -34.64 -17.29 10.78
CA LEU A 131 -33.24 -17.70 10.84
C LEU A 131 -33.07 -19.20 10.60
N ARG A 132 -33.95 -20.03 11.18
CA ARG A 132 -33.97 -21.47 10.96
C ARG A 132 -34.18 -21.81 9.50
N ALA A 133 -35.17 -21.20 8.84
CA ALA A 133 -35.45 -21.41 7.43
C ALA A 133 -34.22 -21.08 6.56
N ALA A 134 -33.57 -19.93 6.81
CA ALA A 134 -32.35 -19.55 6.10
C ALA A 134 -31.19 -20.55 6.31
N LEU A 135 -31.03 -21.09 7.53
CA LEU A 135 -30.01 -22.10 7.81
C LEU A 135 -30.31 -23.45 7.14
N GLU A 136 -31.58 -23.86 7.09
CA GLU A 136 -32.00 -25.07 6.40
C GLU A 136 -31.80 -24.95 4.88
N ASP A 137 -32.06 -23.78 4.29
CA ASP A 137 -31.78 -23.52 2.88
C ASP A 137 -30.27 -23.64 2.56
N VAL A 138 -29.42 -23.06 3.40
CA VAL A 138 -27.95 -23.16 3.27
C VAL A 138 -27.48 -24.61 3.45
N ASP A 139 -27.99 -25.35 4.44
CA ASP A 139 -27.64 -26.77 4.64
C ASP A 139 -28.08 -27.63 3.45
N GLN A 140 -29.27 -27.36 2.88
CA GLN A 140 -29.72 -28.03 1.67
C GLN A 140 -28.82 -27.73 0.48
N GLU A 141 -28.44 -26.46 0.26
CA GLU A 141 -27.53 -26.09 -0.83
C GLU A 141 -26.17 -26.77 -0.70
N ILE A 142 -25.67 -26.91 0.52
CA ILE A 142 -24.44 -27.63 0.84
C ILE A 142 -24.56 -29.13 0.56
N ARG A 143 -25.68 -29.75 0.98
CA ARG A 143 -25.93 -31.20 0.89
C ARG A 143 -26.34 -31.67 -0.51
N ARG A 144 -26.88 -30.79 -1.36
CA ARG A 144 -27.30 -31.14 -2.72
C ARG A 144 -26.13 -31.74 -3.52
N PRO A 145 -26.34 -32.84 -4.27
CA PRO A 145 -25.34 -33.38 -5.18
C PRO A 145 -24.98 -32.29 -6.21
N GLY A 146 -23.78 -31.71 -6.10
CA GLY A 146 -23.35 -30.57 -6.92
C GLY A 146 -23.18 -29.23 -6.18
N GLY A 147 -23.38 -29.18 -4.86
CA GLY A 147 -23.00 -28.06 -3.98
C GLY A 147 -21.50 -28.11 -3.63
N ILE A 148 -21.17 -28.37 -2.36
CA ILE A 148 -19.77 -28.59 -1.91
C ILE A 148 -19.09 -29.69 -2.73
N GLY A 149 -19.82 -30.71 -3.18
CA GLY A 149 -19.29 -31.75 -4.07
C GLY A 149 -18.77 -31.22 -5.42
N ARG A 150 -19.44 -30.24 -6.03
CA ARG A 150 -18.96 -29.58 -7.26
C ARG A 150 -17.77 -28.68 -6.99
N MET A 151 -17.81 -27.92 -5.88
CA MET A 151 -16.68 -27.10 -5.47
C MET A 151 -15.44 -27.96 -5.16
N ARG A 152 -15.63 -29.08 -4.46
CA ARG A 152 -14.59 -30.07 -4.18
C ARG A 152 -14.08 -30.75 -5.46
N GLY A 153 -14.97 -31.07 -6.40
CA GLY A 153 -14.60 -31.57 -7.73
C GLY A 153 -13.72 -30.59 -8.49
N LYS A 154 -14.17 -29.34 -8.62
CA LYS A 154 -13.38 -28.25 -9.21
C LYS A 154 -12.06 -28.00 -8.48
N LEU A 155 -12.06 -28.04 -7.14
CA LEU A 155 -10.83 -27.92 -6.34
C LEU A 155 -9.85 -29.07 -6.63
N ASN A 156 -10.35 -30.30 -6.74
CA ASN A 156 -9.52 -31.46 -7.11
C ASN A 156 -8.98 -31.34 -8.53
N GLU A 157 -9.79 -30.89 -9.49
CA GLU A 157 -9.34 -30.61 -10.86
C GLU A 157 -8.25 -29.53 -10.88
N LEU A 158 -8.46 -28.43 -10.16
CA LEU A 158 -7.45 -27.38 -10.01
C LEU A 158 -6.18 -27.88 -9.32
N TRP A 159 -6.30 -28.71 -8.29
CA TRP A 159 -5.15 -29.34 -7.64
C TRP A 159 -4.37 -30.24 -8.60
N ALA A 160 -5.07 -31.02 -9.43
CA ALA A 160 -4.45 -31.85 -10.46
C ALA A 160 -3.77 -30.99 -11.53
N LEU A 161 -4.38 -29.88 -11.96
CA LEU A 161 -3.79 -28.94 -12.91
C LEU A 161 -2.55 -28.25 -12.33
N VAL A 162 -2.60 -27.80 -11.08
CA VAL A 162 -1.44 -27.22 -10.38
C VAL A 162 -0.33 -28.25 -10.25
N GLY A 163 -0.65 -29.49 -9.91
CA GLY A 163 0.32 -30.60 -9.87
C GLY A 163 0.94 -30.87 -11.24
N ALA A 164 0.15 -30.83 -12.31
CA ALA A 164 0.62 -31.00 -13.68
C ALA A 164 1.54 -29.85 -14.13
N VAL A 165 1.19 -28.60 -13.82
CA VAL A 165 2.02 -27.42 -14.12
C VAL A 165 3.33 -27.45 -13.32
N SER A 166 3.27 -27.82 -12.04
CA SER A 166 4.47 -27.98 -11.21
C SER A 166 5.38 -29.09 -11.74
N ALA A 167 4.81 -30.22 -12.16
CA ALA A 167 5.56 -31.33 -12.73
C ALA A 167 6.11 -31.02 -14.15
N ALA A 168 5.41 -30.19 -14.93
CA ALA A 168 5.89 -29.70 -16.22
C ALA A 168 7.07 -28.74 -16.04
N ARG A 169 6.98 -27.79 -15.09
CA ARG A 169 8.10 -26.90 -14.72
C ARG A 169 9.31 -27.68 -14.23
N GLU A 170 9.11 -28.67 -13.36
CA GLU A 170 10.20 -29.52 -12.85
C GLU A 170 10.87 -30.33 -13.97
N ARG A 171 10.09 -30.77 -14.98
CA ARG A 171 10.63 -31.45 -16.18
C ARG A 171 11.42 -30.49 -17.08
N ASP A 172 10.94 -29.27 -17.27
CA ASP A 172 11.64 -28.21 -18.02
C ASP A 172 12.97 -27.84 -17.35
N HIS A 173 12.98 -27.70 -16.02
CA HIS A 173 14.19 -27.45 -15.24
C HIS A 173 15.22 -28.58 -15.32
N ARG A 174 14.78 -29.85 -15.46
CA ARG A 174 15.69 -31.01 -15.61
C ARG A 174 16.17 -31.23 -17.05
N ALA A 175 15.46 -30.72 -18.05
CA ALA A 175 15.77 -30.92 -19.46
C ALA A 175 16.86 -29.98 -20.01
N GLY A 176 17.50 -29.15 -19.16
CA GLY A 176 18.56 -28.23 -19.61
C GLY A 176 18.08 -27.24 -20.68
N SER A 177 16.78 -26.98 -20.73
CA SER A 177 16.19 -26.08 -21.71
C SER A 177 16.39 -24.66 -21.22
N VAL A 178 17.34 -23.98 -21.87
CA VAL A 178 17.51 -22.52 -21.97
C VAL A 178 16.73 -21.78 -20.89
N GLU A 179 17.39 -21.59 -19.75
CA GLU A 179 17.14 -20.47 -18.84
C GLU A 179 16.76 -19.28 -19.71
N TRP A 180 15.62 -18.61 -19.43
CA TRP A 180 15.17 -17.41 -20.14
C TRP A 180 16.25 -16.33 -20.03
N ALA A 181 17.28 -16.50 -20.85
CA ALA A 181 18.50 -15.73 -20.84
C ALA A 181 18.17 -14.50 -21.65
N VAL A 182 18.08 -13.39 -20.92
CA VAL A 182 17.72 -12.07 -21.41
C VAL A 182 16.21 -11.90 -21.63
N VAL A 183 15.46 -11.88 -20.52
CA VAL A 183 14.38 -10.90 -20.48
C VAL A 183 15.05 -9.54 -20.52
N ASP A 184 14.81 -8.78 -21.58
CA ASP A 184 15.29 -7.39 -21.70
C ASP A 184 14.98 -6.65 -20.40
N GLU A 185 16.01 -6.32 -19.62
CA GLU A 185 15.87 -5.68 -18.31
C GLU A 185 15.22 -4.29 -18.46
N GLN A 186 15.35 -3.68 -19.65
CA GLN A 186 14.65 -2.46 -20.02
C GLN A 186 13.15 -2.73 -20.30
N GLY A 187 12.83 -3.80 -21.02
CA GLY A 187 11.44 -4.23 -21.24
C GLY A 187 10.72 -4.61 -19.94
N LEU A 188 11.40 -5.30 -19.02
CA LEU A 188 10.83 -5.70 -17.73
C LEU A 188 10.65 -4.51 -16.78
N SER A 189 11.57 -3.55 -16.78
CA SER A 189 11.41 -2.31 -16.02
C SER A 189 10.29 -1.42 -16.58
N GLN A 190 10.13 -1.33 -17.90
CA GLN A 190 9.00 -0.65 -18.53
C GLN A 190 7.67 -1.31 -18.17
N LEU A 191 7.58 -2.64 -18.25
CA LEU A 191 6.38 -3.38 -17.85
C LEU A 191 6.08 -3.19 -16.36
N ALA A 192 7.10 -3.22 -15.50
CA ALA A 192 6.93 -2.96 -14.08
C ALA A 192 6.42 -1.53 -13.80
N GLN A 193 6.91 -0.54 -14.55
CA GLN A 193 6.45 0.84 -14.44
C GLN A 193 4.99 0.98 -14.88
N ILE A 194 4.62 0.42 -16.04
CA ILE A 194 3.24 0.42 -16.54
C ILE A 194 2.31 -0.25 -15.52
N LEU A 195 2.69 -1.42 -15.00
CA LEU A 195 1.89 -2.12 -13.99
C LEU A 195 1.76 -1.33 -12.69
N ALA A 196 2.80 -0.59 -12.28
CA ALA A 196 2.74 0.28 -11.12
C ALA A 196 1.78 1.47 -11.34
N GLU A 197 1.80 2.07 -12.53
CA GLU A 197 0.90 3.14 -12.92
C GLU A 197 -0.56 2.66 -13.00
N GLU A 198 -0.81 1.51 -13.62
CA GLU A 198 -2.12 0.86 -13.65
C GLU A 198 -2.62 0.53 -12.25
N GLN A 199 -1.76 -0.02 -11.38
CA GLN A 199 -2.12 -0.31 -9.98
C GLN A 199 -2.47 0.97 -9.21
N ALA A 200 -1.75 2.08 -9.44
CA ALA A 200 -2.05 3.38 -8.85
C ALA A 200 -3.39 3.95 -9.39
N GLY A 201 -3.64 3.81 -10.69
CA GLY A 201 -4.89 4.17 -11.34
C GLY A 201 -6.08 3.40 -10.78
N LEU A 202 -5.96 2.08 -10.66
CA LEU A 202 -6.98 1.22 -10.05
C LEU A 202 -7.22 1.55 -8.58
N ALA A 203 -6.17 1.83 -7.80
CA ALA A 203 -6.32 2.26 -6.41
C ALA A 203 -7.08 3.60 -6.32
N HIS A 204 -6.80 4.53 -7.22
CA HIS A 204 -7.51 5.82 -7.30
C HIS A 204 -8.98 5.64 -7.69
N LEU A 205 -9.27 4.83 -8.72
CA LEU A 205 -10.64 4.51 -9.12
C LEU A 205 -11.42 3.81 -8.00
N THR A 206 -10.77 2.88 -7.28
CA THR A 206 -11.37 2.22 -6.13
C THR A 206 -11.72 3.23 -5.04
N LYS A 207 -10.84 4.20 -4.77
CA LYS A 207 -11.10 5.27 -3.80
C LYS A 207 -12.25 6.18 -4.23
N ILE A 208 -12.34 6.53 -5.52
CA ILE A 208 -13.47 7.29 -6.07
C ILE A 208 -14.75 6.49 -5.90
N LEU A 209 -14.78 5.22 -6.32
CA LEU A 209 -15.96 4.37 -6.18
C LEU A 209 -16.38 4.22 -4.72
N GLN A 210 -15.45 4.06 -3.78
CA GLN A 210 -15.78 4.01 -2.36
C GLN A 210 -16.37 5.32 -1.85
N ARG A 211 -15.88 6.47 -2.31
CA ARG A 211 -16.46 7.77 -1.97
C ARG A 211 -17.85 7.90 -2.58
N ASP A 212 -18.00 7.60 -3.86
CA ASP A 212 -19.27 7.75 -4.57
C ASP A 212 -20.33 6.79 -4.03
N LEU A 213 -19.95 5.57 -3.61
CA LEU A 213 -20.84 4.65 -2.89
C LEU A 213 -21.26 5.18 -1.52
N LYS A 214 -20.35 5.84 -0.78
CA LYS A 214 -20.69 6.50 0.49
C LYS A 214 -21.62 7.69 0.24
N ASP A 215 -21.35 8.50 -0.77
CA ASP A 215 -22.18 9.66 -1.14
C ASP A 215 -23.57 9.21 -1.58
N LEU A 216 -23.67 8.13 -2.38
CA LEU A 216 -24.94 7.50 -2.76
C LEU A 216 -25.69 6.96 -1.54
N ALA A 217 -25.00 6.30 -0.60
CA ALA A 217 -25.64 5.81 0.63
C ALA A 217 -26.21 6.95 1.48
N VAL A 218 -25.52 8.10 1.53
CA VAL A 218 -26.00 9.32 2.20
C VAL A 218 -27.21 9.91 1.47
N ILE A 219 -27.21 9.96 0.13
CA ILE A 219 -28.32 10.46 -0.68
C ILE A 219 -29.56 9.55 -0.58
N GLU A 220 -29.37 8.23 -0.54
CA GLU A 220 -30.44 7.24 -0.36
C GLU A 220 -30.99 7.20 1.09
N GLY A 221 -30.43 8.01 2.01
CA GLY A 221 -30.90 8.08 3.40
C GLY A 221 -30.64 6.80 4.21
N ARG A 222 -29.83 5.87 3.69
CA ARG A 222 -29.33 4.74 4.46
C ARG A 222 -28.24 5.28 5.38
N THR A 223 -28.52 5.39 6.68
CA THR A 223 -27.48 5.68 7.66
C THR A 223 -26.34 4.69 7.44
N VAL A 224 -25.16 5.21 7.10
CA VAL A 224 -23.94 4.41 6.96
C VAL A 224 -23.74 3.71 8.31
N LYS A 225 -24.19 2.46 8.42
CA LYS A 225 -23.60 1.55 9.40
C LYS A 225 -22.14 1.50 8.99
N GLU A 226 -21.25 1.88 9.89
CA GLU A 226 -19.81 1.70 9.71
C GLU A 226 -19.55 0.20 9.52
N GLU A 227 -19.72 -0.30 8.30
CA GLU A 227 -19.24 -1.61 7.93
C GLU A 227 -17.72 -1.48 7.83
N GLU A 228 -17.04 -2.21 8.71
CA GLU A 228 -15.59 -2.19 8.86
C GLU A 228 -14.91 -2.31 7.48
N PRO A 229 -14.02 -1.37 7.12
CA PRO A 229 -13.39 -1.31 5.79
C PRO A 229 -12.45 -2.48 5.47
N ASP A 230 -12.28 -3.43 6.38
CA ASP A 230 -11.23 -4.46 6.33
C ASP A 230 -11.60 -5.72 5.53
N LEU A 231 -12.89 -5.96 5.25
CA LEU A 231 -13.30 -7.21 4.58
C LEU A 231 -12.89 -7.29 3.10
N LEU A 232 -12.85 -6.16 2.39
CA LEU A 232 -12.49 -6.13 0.96
C LEU A 232 -10.97 -6.03 0.72
N LEU A 233 -10.22 -5.44 1.65
CA LEU A 233 -8.76 -5.33 1.57
C LEU A 233 -8.04 -6.65 1.93
N ASN A 234 -8.67 -7.50 2.76
CA ASN A 234 -8.12 -8.81 3.10
C ASN A 234 -8.03 -9.75 1.87
N SER A 235 -8.93 -9.60 0.89
CA SER A 235 -8.91 -10.43 -0.33
C SER A 235 -7.79 -10.07 -1.31
N THR A 236 -7.25 -8.84 -1.29
CA THR A 236 -6.17 -8.41 -2.19
C THR A 236 -4.78 -8.51 -1.53
N SER A 237 -4.72 -8.51 -0.20
CA SER A 237 -3.47 -8.66 0.57
C SER A 237 -2.88 -10.08 0.54
N SER A 238 -3.70 -11.13 0.32
CA SER A 238 -3.22 -12.52 0.28
C SER A 238 -2.35 -12.88 -0.94
N LEU A 239 -2.31 -12.02 -1.96
CA LEU A 239 -1.50 -12.24 -3.17
C LEU A 239 -0.07 -11.71 -3.07
N HIS A 240 0.24 -10.85 -2.09
CA HIS A 240 1.57 -10.23 -1.97
C HIS A 240 2.53 -10.94 -0.99
N GLY A 241 2.09 -11.99 -0.30
CA GLY A 241 2.89 -12.70 0.72
C GLY A 241 3.59 -13.98 0.26
N ARG A 242 3.43 -14.42 -0.99
CA ARG A 242 3.84 -15.77 -1.42
C ARG A 242 4.89 -15.85 -2.52
N SER A 243 5.46 -14.72 -2.96
CA SER A 243 6.52 -14.68 -3.97
C SER A 243 7.83 -14.18 -3.37
N ARG A 244 8.42 -14.98 -2.47
CA ARG A 244 9.84 -14.94 -2.04
C ARG A 244 10.09 -16.05 -1.00
N MET A 245 9.94 -17.28 -1.43
CA MET A 245 10.65 -18.45 -0.90
C MET A 245 10.60 -19.50 -1.99
N TYR A 246 11.49 -19.35 -2.96
CA TYR A 246 12.43 -20.34 -3.50
C TYR A 246 13.48 -19.56 -4.28
#